data_AF-A0A6I9MW69-F1
#
_entry.id   AF-A0A6I9MW69-F1
#
_cell.length_a   1.000
_cell.length_b   1.000
_cell.length_c   1.000
_cell.angle_alpha   90.00
_cell.angle_beta   90.00
_cell.angle_gamma   90.00
#
_symmetry.space_group_name_H-M   'P 1'
#
loop_
_entity.id
_entity.type
_entity.pdbx_description
1 polymer ?
#
loop_
_entity_poly.entity_id
_entity_poly.type
_entity_poly.pdbx_seq_one_letter_code
_entity_poly.pdbx_strand_id
1 'polypeptide(L)' 'MKLRDLMGATLRFLQSDCAKFRMLWDWSPCVSQLLTSDVIVRGYTAQCLALVSHMTDNQKTIFQRKVLTSDEILHMKL' A
#
# COMPACT_ATOMS: atom_id res chain seq x y z
N MET A 1 -11.35 -12.87 8.30
CA MET A 1 -10.83 -11.49 8.22
C MET A 1 -10.94 -11.03 6.77
N LYS A 2 -11.49 -9.85 6.48
CA LYS A 2 -11.59 -9.37 5.10
C LYS A 2 -10.23 -8.86 4.63
N LEU A 3 -9.92 -8.96 3.34
CA LEU A 3 -8.63 -8.55 2.77
C LEU A 3 -8.28 -7.08 3.08
N ARG A 4 -9.30 -6.21 3.10
CA ARG A 4 -9.18 -4.81 3.52
C ARG A 4 -8.61 -4.67 4.93
N ASP A 5 -9.15 -5.41 5.88
CA ASP A 5 -8.73 -5.35 7.29
C ASP A 5 -7.31 -5.86 7.45
N LEU A 6 -6.98 -6.94 6.72
CA LEU A 6 -5.63 -7.49 6.67
C LEU A 6 -4.63 -6.45 6.15
N MET A 7 -4.89 -5.84 5.00
CA MET A 7 -3.98 -4.88 4.40
C MET A 7 -3.83 -3.61 5.24
N GLY A 8 -4.91 -3.13 5.84
CA GLY A 8 -4.85 -2.02 6.79
C GLY A 8 -4.01 -2.35 8.02
N ALA A 9 -4.08 -3.58 8.55
CA ALA A 9 -3.23 -4.04 9.64
C ALA A 9 -1.76 -4.17 9.21
N THR A 10 -1.50 -4.74 8.03
CA THR A 10 -0.15 -4.84 7.45
C THR A 10 0.52 -3.48 7.35
N LEU A 11 -0.20 -2.46 6.84
CA LEU A 11 0.33 -1.10 6.76
C LEU A 11 0.71 -0.55 8.14
N ARG A 12 -0.15 -0.71 9.15
CA ARG A 12 0.13 -0.27 10.53
C ARG A 12 1.35 -0.97 11.12
N PHE A 13 1.51 -2.28 10.90
CA PHE A 13 2.70 -3.01 11.33
C PHE A 13 3.96 -2.47 10.67
N LEU A 14 3.96 -2.31 9.34
CA LEU A 14 5.11 -1.77 8.62
C LEU A 14 5.45 -0.34 9.06
N GLN A 15 4.46 0.50 9.37
CA GLN A 15 4.68 1.85 9.90
C GLN A 15 5.29 1.82 11.32
N SER A 16 4.92 0.84 12.14
CA SER A 16 5.46 0.71 13.50
C SER A 16 6.92 0.25 13.54
N ASP A 17 7.29 -0.70 12.68
CA ASP A 17 8.66 -1.22 12.57
C ASP A 17 8.88 -1.85 11.18
N CYS A 18 9.23 -1.00 10.21
CA CYS A 18 9.38 -1.45 8.82
C CYS A 18 10.49 -2.51 8.69
N ALA A 19 11.60 -2.35 9.42
CA ALA A 19 12.74 -3.27 9.32
C ALA A 19 12.38 -4.69 9.75
N LYS A 20 11.61 -4.83 10.85
CA LYS A 20 11.13 -6.11 11.35
C LYS A 20 10.04 -6.70 10.46
N PHE A 21 9.00 -5.93 10.18
CA PHE A 21 7.79 -6.47 9.55
C PHE A 21 7.93 -6.66 8.03
N ARG A 22 8.83 -5.94 7.35
CA ARG A 22 9.08 -6.17 5.91
C ARG A 22 9.59 -7.57 5.61
N MET A 23 10.30 -8.19 6.56
CA MET A 23 10.86 -9.55 6.43
C MET A 23 9.78 -10.64 6.59
N LEU A 24 8.66 -10.30 7.22
CA LEU A 24 7.53 -11.20 7.48
C LEU A 24 6.41 -11.03 6.45
N TRP A 25 6.42 -9.91 5.72
CA TRP A 25 5.41 -9.59 4.73
C TRP A 25 5.73 -10.30 3.42
N ASP A 26 4.76 -11.05 2.87
CA ASP A 26 4.85 -11.61 1.52
C ASP A 26 4.39 -10.59 0.47
N TRP A 27 5.30 -10.26 -0.46
CA TRP A 27 5.07 -9.24 -1.49
C TRP A 27 4.54 -9.86 -2.79
N SER A 28 4.54 -11.19 -2.90
CA SER A 28 4.10 -11.91 -4.10
C SER A 28 2.71 -11.50 -4.62
N PRO A 29 1.72 -11.17 -3.76
CA PRO A 29 0.38 -10.82 -4.23
C PRO A 29 0.26 -9.37 -4.73
N CYS A 30 1.24 -8.51 -4.47
CA CYS A 30 1.11 -7.05 -4.61
C CYS A 30 0.71 -6.61 -6.02
N VAL A 31 1.27 -7.22 -7.07
CA VAL A 31 0.93 -6.87 -8.46
C VAL A 31 -0.53 -7.21 -8.76
N SER A 32 -0.98 -8.40 -8.38
CA SER A 32 -2.37 -8.82 -8.57
C SER A 32 -3.34 -7.92 -7.78
N GLN A 33 -3.00 -7.60 -6.54
CA GLN A 33 -3.79 -6.71 -5.69
C GLN A 33 -3.94 -5.32 -6.31
N LEU A 34 -2.84 -4.73 -6.81
CA LEU A 34 -2.84 -3.42 -7.46
C LEU A 34 -3.68 -3.36 -8.74
N LEU A 35 -3.90 -4.49 -9.41
CA LEU A 35 -4.65 -4.54 -10.68
C LEU A 35 -6.12 -4.92 -10.51
N THR A 36 -6.44 -5.77 -9.53
CA THR A 36 -7.76 -6.45 -9.49
C THR A 36 -8.59 -6.10 -8.26
N SER A 37 -7.98 -5.53 -7.22
CA SER A 37 -8.69 -5.28 -5.96
C SER A 37 -9.40 -3.92 -5.91
N ASP A 38 -10.27 -3.75 -4.92
CA ASP A 38 -10.93 -2.48 -4.68
C ASP A 38 -9.93 -1.38 -4.28
N VAL A 39 -10.36 -0.13 -4.42
CA VAL A 39 -9.53 1.06 -4.19
C VAL A 39 -8.82 1.06 -2.83
N ILE A 40 -9.49 0.57 -1.77
CA ILE A 40 -8.91 0.58 -0.43
C ILE A 40 -7.75 -0.40 -0.33
N VAL A 41 -7.92 -1.63 -0.86
CA VAL A 41 -6.85 -2.64 -0.90
C VAL A 41 -5.70 -2.14 -1.77
N ARG A 42 -5.97 -1.64 -2.97
CA ARG A 42 -4.94 -1.05 -3.85
C ARG A 42 -4.17 0.06 -3.15
N GLY A 43 -4.87 0.95 -2.44
CA GLY A 43 -4.28 2.05 -1.69
C GLY A 43 -3.36 1.58 -0.57
N TYR A 44 -3.79 0.62 0.25
CA TYR A 44 -2.93 0.04 1.29
C TYR A 44 -1.72 -0.70 0.69
N THR A 45 -1.91 -1.53 -0.34
CA THR A 45 -0.80 -2.21 -1.02
C THR A 45 0.22 -1.20 -1.56
N ALA A 46 -0.23 -0.12 -2.19
CA ALA A 46 0.64 0.93 -2.70
C ALA A 46 1.43 1.63 -1.59
N GLN A 47 0.80 1.93 -0.46
CA GLN A 47 1.47 2.54 0.68
C GLN A 47 2.49 1.61 1.34
N CYS A 48 2.17 0.31 1.48
CA CYS A 48 3.10 -0.69 2.01
C CYS A 48 4.35 -0.80 1.12
N LEU A 49 4.17 -0.91 -0.21
CA LEU A 49 5.28 -0.95 -1.18
C LEU A 49 6.15 0.30 -1.11
N ALA A 50 5.52 1.47 -1.07
CA ALA A 50 6.23 2.74 -0.91
C ALA A 50 7.12 2.77 0.34
N LEU A 51 6.62 2.21 1.45
CA LEU A 51 7.32 2.19 2.72
C LEU A 51 8.50 1.21 2.72
N VAL A 52 8.30 -0.03 2.27
CA VAL A 52 9.37 -1.06 2.25
C VAL A 52 10.45 -0.80 1.21
N SER A 53 10.11 -0.08 0.14
CA SER A 53 11.05 0.37 -0.88
C SER A 53 11.71 1.71 -0.55
N HIS A 54 11.44 2.28 0.63
CA HIS A 54 12.00 3.56 1.09
C HIS A 54 11.82 4.69 0.06
N MET A 55 10.66 4.76 -0.59
CA MET A 55 10.39 5.81 -1.56
C MET A 55 10.42 7.19 -0.91
N THR A 56 11.01 8.17 -1.59
CA THR A 56 10.86 9.59 -1.22
C THR A 56 9.42 10.06 -1.47
N ASP A 57 9.00 11.16 -0.86
CA ASP A 57 7.62 11.63 -1.02
C ASP A 57 7.25 11.96 -2.47
N ASN A 58 8.21 12.41 -3.27
CA ASN A 58 8.03 12.59 -4.71
C ASN A 58 7.81 11.25 -5.43
N GLN A 59 8.63 10.23 -5.12
CA GLN A 59 8.46 8.89 -5.68
C GLN A 59 7.12 8.25 -5.27
N LYS A 60 6.71 8.42 -4.01
CA LYS A 60 5.39 7.98 -3.51
C LYS A 60 4.26 8.61 -4.32
N THR A 61 4.34 9.93 -4.53
CA THR A 61 3.31 10.67 -5.28
C THR A 61 3.21 10.19 -6.73
N ILE A 62 4.35 10.02 -7.40
CA ILE A 62 4.40 9.50 -8.78
C ILE A 62 3.85 8.08 -8.83
N PHE A 63 4.26 7.22 -7.88
CA PHE A 63 3.81 5.84 -7.83
C PHE A 63 2.29 5.75 -7.61
N GLN A 64 1.75 6.47 -6.63
CA GLN A 64 0.31 6.50 -6.35
C GLN A 64 -0.50 6.91 -7.58
N ARG A 65 -0.06 7.94 -8.31
CA ARG A 65 -0.73 8.39 -9.55
C ARG A 65 -0.69 7.36 -10.69
N LYS A 66 0.19 6.37 -10.64
CA LYS A 66 0.23 5.27 -11.61
C LYS A 66 -0.73 4.13 -11.27
N VAL A 67 -1.08 3.96 -9.99
CA VAL A 67 -1.89 2.82 -9.51
C VAL A 67 -3.29 3.21 -9.04
N LEU A 68 -3.54 4.51 -8.83
CA LEU A 68 -4.80 5.08 -8.38
C LEU A 68 -5.15 6.32 -9.21
N THR A 69 -6.43 6.57 -9.39
CA THR A 69 -6.91 7.82 -10.00
C THR A 69 -6.82 9.00 -9.01
N SER A 70 -6.92 10.23 -9.50
CA SER A 70 -6.90 11.42 -8.64
C SER A 70 -8.02 11.40 -7.59
N ASP A 71 -9.23 10.97 -7.97
CA ASP A 71 -10.37 10.87 -7.06
C ASP A 71 -10.16 9.79 -5.99
N GLU A 72 -9.59 8.65 -6.39
CA GLU A 72 -9.23 7.56 -5.47
C GLU A 72 -8.16 8.02 -4.47
N ILE A 73 -7.17 8.78 -4.90
CA ILE A 73 -6.13 9.34 -4.02
C ILE A 73 -6.76 10.32 -3.02
N LEU A 74 -7.71 11.15 -3.45
CA LEU A 74 -8.43 12.07 -2.57
C LEU A 74 -9.24 11.30 -1.52
N HIS A 75 -9.95 10.25 -1.94
CA HIS A 75 -10.75 9.40 -1.07
C HIS A 75 -9.91 8.66 -0.01
N MET A 76 -8.66 8.30 -0.33
CA MET A 76 -7.73 7.64 0.60
C MET A 76 -7.09 8.59 1.63
N LYS A 77 -7.18 9.91 1.42
CA LYS A 77 -6.64 10.93 2.34
C LYS A 77 -7.69 11.48 3.32
N LEU A 78 -8.98 11.28 3.01
CA LEU A 78 -10.14 11.59 3.84
C LEU A 78 -10.40 10.45 4.83
#